data_AF-A0A671NVY2-F1
#
_entry.id   AF-A0A671NVY2-F1
#
_cell.length_a   1.000
_cell.length_b   1.000
_cell.length_c   1.000
_cell.angle_alpha   90.00
_cell.angle_beta   90.00
_cell.angle_gamma   90.00
#
_symmetry.space_group_name_H-M   'P 1'
#
loop_
_entity.id
_entity.type
_entity.pdbx_description
1 polymer ?
#
loop_
_entity_poly.entity_id
_entity_poly.type
_entity_poly.pdbx_seq_one_letter_code
_entity_poly.pdbx_strand_id
1 'polypeptide(L)'
;MLECVVLLNVSSDKHLFETKRKDQLNALKNLVELSDVNQQYKIIDIMLKGLMFPFSCVLEDSRAVLKAANLQPDDPFPLDDKIKEAYSHVVENTAFFGDVALRFPRIVHHYYDQNVDWSGLLRWGLRFCNQTGVFSGGAHQHVLTLMSQELGITEKSADFVNPYRTERDDVLHTAEAFQKILREEEKRRRKEEKRKEIRKGPRISRSRTEL
;
A
#
# COMPACT_ATOMS: atom_id res chain seq x y z
N MET A 1 -3.23 38.14 -2.62
CA MET A 1 -4.16 37.24 -3.34
C MET A 1 -3.57 35.87 -3.63
N LEU A 2 -2.29 35.73 -4.01
CA LEU A 2 -1.67 34.41 -4.23
C LEU A 2 -1.58 33.51 -2.98
N GLU A 3 -1.27 34.06 -1.79
CA GLU A 3 -1.23 33.26 -0.55
C GLU A 3 -2.60 32.68 -0.13
N CYS A 4 -3.70 33.42 -0.36
CA CYS A 4 -5.05 32.91 -0.09
C CYS A 4 -5.44 31.77 -1.04
N VAL A 5 -5.01 31.82 -2.31
CA VAL A 5 -5.30 30.78 -3.31
C VAL A 5 -4.49 29.51 -3.04
N VAL A 6 -3.23 29.65 -2.59
CA VAL A 6 -2.39 28.52 -2.17
C VAL A 6 -2.98 27.84 -0.92
N LEU A 7 -3.41 28.60 0.09
CA LEU A 7 -4.08 28.05 1.28
C LEU A 7 -5.44 27.42 0.96
N LEU A 8 -6.23 28.01 0.05
CA LEU A 8 -7.52 27.48 -0.40
C LEU A 8 -7.39 26.17 -1.19
N ASN A 9 -6.40 26.06 -2.08
CA ASN A 9 -6.11 24.81 -2.80
C ASN A 9 -5.65 23.73 -1.84
N VAL A 10 -4.65 24.01 -0.99
CA VAL A 10 -4.21 23.08 0.06
C VAL A 10 -5.38 22.67 0.97
N SER A 11 -6.29 23.58 1.33
CA SER A 11 -7.46 23.25 2.16
C SER A 11 -8.50 22.38 1.45
N SER A 12 -8.72 22.57 0.15
CA SER A 12 -9.70 21.80 -0.63
C SER A 12 -9.18 20.41 -0.93
N ASP A 13 -7.90 20.29 -1.28
CA ASP A 13 -7.23 18.99 -1.45
C ASP A 13 -7.07 18.26 -0.12
N LYS A 14 -6.83 18.98 0.98
CA LYS A 14 -6.80 18.41 2.33
C LYS A 14 -8.18 17.88 2.75
N HIS A 15 -9.26 18.60 2.46
CA HIS A 15 -10.61 18.11 2.74
C HIS A 15 -10.96 16.88 1.88
N LEU A 16 -10.57 16.88 0.60
CA LEU A 16 -10.75 15.73 -0.29
C LEU A 16 -9.94 14.52 0.20
N PHE A 17 -8.70 14.75 0.62
CA PHE A 17 -7.83 13.76 1.24
C PHE A 17 -8.49 13.17 2.49
N GLU A 18 -8.92 14.00 3.44
CA GLU A 18 -9.56 13.55 4.68
C GLU A 18 -10.84 12.74 4.42
N THR A 19 -11.63 13.14 3.41
CA THR A 19 -12.84 12.41 2.99
C THR A 19 -12.49 11.03 2.45
N LYS A 20 -11.56 10.95 1.48
CA LYS A 20 -11.07 9.67 0.93
C LYS A 20 -10.49 8.78 2.03
N ARG A 21 -9.74 9.36 2.97
CA ARG A 21 -9.12 8.64 4.09
C ARG A 21 -10.16 8.09 5.06
N LYS A 22 -11.22 8.83 5.33
CA LYS A 22 -12.32 8.36 6.16
C LYS A 22 -13.01 7.15 5.52
N ASP A 23 -13.28 7.20 4.21
CA ASP A 23 -13.91 6.09 3.50
C ASP A 23 -13.00 4.85 3.44
N GLN A 24 -11.72 5.04 3.16
CA GLN A 24 -10.70 3.99 3.21
C GLN A 24 -10.61 3.33 4.58
N LEU A 25 -10.55 4.13 5.66
CA LEU A 25 -10.51 3.62 7.03
C LEU A 25 -11.81 2.90 7.40
N ASN A 26 -12.96 3.39 6.94
CA ASN A 26 -14.24 2.74 7.17
C ASN A 26 -14.30 1.37 6.48
N ALA A 27 -13.82 1.29 5.23
CA ALA A 27 -13.69 0.02 4.53
C ALA A 27 -12.77 -0.95 5.29
N LEU A 28 -11.61 -0.48 5.77
CA LEU A 28 -10.69 -1.31 6.57
C LEU A 28 -11.33 -1.80 7.87
N LYS A 29 -12.09 -0.95 8.59
CA LYS A 29 -12.81 -1.34 9.80
C LYS A 29 -13.84 -2.43 9.51
N ASN A 30 -14.66 -2.25 8.48
CA ASN A 30 -15.64 -3.26 8.07
C ASN A 30 -14.97 -4.61 7.73
N LEU A 31 -13.76 -4.58 7.14
CA LEU A 31 -12.99 -5.80 6.86
C LEU A 31 -12.44 -6.48 8.13
N VAL A 32 -12.04 -5.71 9.14
CA VAL A 32 -11.61 -6.25 10.44
C VAL A 32 -12.80 -6.89 11.19
N GLU A 33 -13.99 -6.33 11.03
CA GLU A 33 -15.20 -6.81 11.71
C GLU A 33 -15.81 -8.07 11.10
N LEU A 34 -15.43 -8.45 9.87
CA LEU A 34 -15.86 -9.69 9.22
C LEU A 34 -15.54 -10.91 10.09
N SER A 35 -16.55 -11.77 10.27
CA SER A 35 -16.45 -12.98 11.11
C SER A 35 -15.77 -14.16 10.41
N ASP A 36 -15.84 -14.24 9.07
CA ASP A 36 -15.21 -15.32 8.30
C ASP A 36 -13.76 -14.97 7.93
N VAL A 37 -12.82 -15.59 8.66
CA VAL A 37 -11.37 -15.44 8.50
C VAL A 37 -10.88 -15.82 7.09
N ASN A 38 -11.51 -16.80 6.42
CA ASN A 38 -11.11 -17.19 5.07
C ASN A 38 -11.55 -16.17 4.02
N GLN A 39 -12.75 -15.58 4.20
CA GLN A 39 -13.19 -14.47 3.37
C GLN A 39 -12.38 -13.22 3.63
N GLN A 40 -12.10 -12.92 4.89
CA GLN A 40 -11.24 -11.81 5.29
C GLN A 40 -9.86 -11.92 4.64
N TYR A 41 -9.23 -13.11 4.68
CA TYR A 41 -7.99 -13.36 3.96
C TYR A 41 -8.15 -13.14 2.45
N LYS A 42 -9.17 -13.70 1.80
CA LYS A 42 -9.35 -13.53 0.35
C LYS A 42 -9.53 -12.07 -0.04
N ILE A 43 -10.30 -11.31 0.74
CA ILE A 43 -10.51 -9.89 0.48
C ILE A 43 -9.22 -9.13 0.73
N ILE A 44 -8.49 -9.39 1.81
CA ILE A 44 -7.20 -8.74 2.07
C ILE A 44 -6.14 -9.17 1.04
N ASP A 45 -6.15 -10.40 0.55
CA ASP A 45 -5.24 -10.92 -0.47
C ASP A 45 -5.53 -10.30 -1.84
N ILE A 46 -6.81 -10.19 -2.23
CA ILE A 46 -7.25 -9.48 -3.43
C ILE A 46 -6.95 -7.99 -3.30
N MET A 47 -7.20 -7.40 -2.12
CA MET A 47 -6.94 -5.99 -1.87
C MET A 47 -5.44 -5.72 -1.88
N LEU A 48 -4.61 -6.49 -1.19
CA LEU A 48 -3.16 -6.33 -1.20
C LEU A 48 -2.56 -6.64 -2.57
N LYS A 49 -3.04 -7.62 -3.34
CA LYS A 49 -2.58 -7.79 -4.73
C LYS A 49 -3.03 -6.64 -5.64
N GLY A 50 -4.29 -6.24 -5.49
CA GLY A 50 -4.93 -5.15 -6.23
C GLY A 50 -4.51 -3.76 -5.77
N LEU A 51 -3.77 -3.65 -4.66
CA LEU A 51 -3.32 -2.39 -4.08
C LEU A 51 -1.79 -2.31 -4.03
N MET A 52 -1.06 -3.38 -3.69
CA MET A 52 0.41 -3.36 -3.62
C MET A 52 1.08 -3.24 -5.00
N PHE A 53 0.59 -3.96 -6.02
CA PHE A 53 1.15 -3.85 -7.36
C PHE A 53 0.92 -2.44 -7.97
N PRO A 54 -0.30 -1.87 -7.93
CA PRO A 54 -0.48 -0.48 -8.35
C PRO A 54 0.13 0.53 -7.37
N PHE A 55 0.23 0.25 -6.07
CA PHE A 55 0.91 1.11 -5.10
C PHE A 55 2.38 1.29 -5.48
N SER A 56 3.09 0.21 -5.81
CA SER A 56 4.47 0.30 -6.25
C SER A 56 4.60 1.05 -7.57
N CYS A 57 3.76 0.74 -8.56
CA CYS A 57 3.78 1.43 -9.86
C CYS A 57 3.47 2.93 -9.70
N VAL A 58 2.40 3.28 -8.99
CA VAL A 58 2.00 4.68 -8.77
C VAL A 58 3.03 5.44 -7.96
N LEU A 59 3.64 4.84 -6.93
CA LEU A 59 4.72 5.50 -6.18
C LEU A 59 5.96 5.70 -7.04
N GLU A 60 6.30 4.73 -7.89
CA GLU A 60 7.47 4.80 -8.75
C GLU A 60 7.29 5.82 -9.88
N ASP A 61 6.11 5.85 -10.51
CA ASP A 61 5.71 6.84 -11.51
C ASP A 61 5.67 8.25 -10.90
N SER A 62 5.04 8.39 -9.72
CA SER A 62 4.97 9.68 -9.02
C SER A 62 6.36 10.15 -8.60
N ARG A 63 7.22 9.24 -8.11
CA ARG A 63 8.62 9.53 -7.80
C ARG A 63 9.39 9.98 -9.04
N ALA A 64 9.16 9.37 -10.21
CA ALA A 64 9.78 9.77 -11.45
C ALA A 64 9.36 11.19 -11.88
N VAL A 65 8.08 11.52 -11.75
CA VAL A 65 7.55 12.87 -12.01
C VAL A 65 8.17 13.90 -11.07
N LEU A 66 8.20 13.61 -9.75
CA LEU A 66 8.77 14.52 -8.76
C LEU A 66 10.28 14.73 -8.96
N LYS A 67 11.02 13.66 -9.30
CA LYS A 67 12.44 13.75 -9.65
C LYS A 67 12.68 14.55 -10.92
N ALA A 68 11.86 14.34 -11.96
CA ALA A 68 11.97 15.07 -13.23
C ALA A 68 11.66 16.56 -13.05
N ALA A 69 10.75 16.90 -12.13
CA ALA A 69 10.45 18.27 -11.73
C ALA A 69 11.52 18.88 -10.80
N ASN A 70 12.53 18.10 -10.39
CA ASN A 70 13.60 18.49 -9.47
C ASN A 70 13.09 19.04 -8.12
N LEU A 71 11.90 18.62 -7.70
CA LEU A 71 11.21 19.12 -6.52
C LEU A 71 11.91 18.60 -5.26
N GLN A 72 12.40 19.53 -4.44
CA GLN A 72 12.93 19.23 -3.12
C GLN A 72 11.79 19.06 -2.13
N PRO A 73 11.93 18.19 -1.12
CA PRO A 73 10.93 18.05 -0.05
C PRO A 73 10.62 19.37 0.68
N ASP A 74 11.59 20.27 0.71
CA ASP A 74 11.54 21.55 1.41
C ASP A 74 10.92 22.67 0.55
N ASP A 75 10.65 22.37 -0.74
CA ASP A 75 10.09 23.34 -1.67
C ASP A 75 8.62 23.67 -1.30
N PRO A 76 8.16 24.89 -1.60
CA PRO A 76 6.76 25.25 -1.46
C PRO A 76 5.87 24.32 -2.30
N PHE A 77 4.64 24.13 -1.84
CA PHE A 77 3.68 23.22 -2.47
C PHE A 77 3.53 23.50 -3.97
N PRO A 78 3.59 22.48 -4.85
CA PRO A 78 3.62 22.67 -6.29
C PRO A 78 2.32 23.28 -6.81
N LEU A 79 2.45 24.22 -7.76
CA LEU A 79 1.32 24.86 -8.45
C LEU A 79 0.89 24.12 -9.71
N ASP A 80 1.79 23.30 -10.27
CA ASP A 80 1.50 22.49 -11.46
C ASP A 80 0.62 21.28 -11.08
N ASP A 81 -0.51 21.13 -11.76
CA ASP A 81 -1.50 20.09 -11.46
C ASP A 81 -0.94 18.68 -11.53
N LYS A 82 0.00 18.41 -12.45
CA LYS A 82 0.61 17.09 -12.62
C LYS A 82 1.58 16.77 -11.49
N ILE A 83 2.36 17.75 -11.05
CA ILE A 83 3.28 17.61 -9.92
C ILE A 83 2.49 17.48 -8.61
N LYS A 84 1.40 18.26 -8.49
CA LYS A 84 0.48 18.21 -7.36
C LYS A 84 -0.23 16.87 -7.23
N GLU A 85 -0.71 16.32 -8.35
CA GLU A 85 -1.32 14.98 -8.36
C GLU A 85 -0.30 13.90 -7.97
N ALA A 86 0.91 13.93 -8.53
CA ALA A 86 1.99 13.02 -8.15
C ALA A 86 2.33 13.14 -6.65
N TYR A 87 2.42 14.36 -6.12
CA TYR A 87 2.63 14.61 -4.70
C TYR A 87 1.51 14.00 -3.84
N SER A 88 0.24 14.24 -4.21
CA SER A 88 -0.92 13.70 -3.50
C SER A 88 -0.89 12.17 -3.50
N HIS A 89 -0.58 11.56 -4.64
CA HIS A 89 -0.45 10.11 -4.75
C HIS A 89 0.63 9.55 -3.81
N VAL A 90 1.81 10.16 -3.72
CA VAL A 90 2.86 9.69 -2.80
C VAL A 90 2.38 9.75 -1.35
N VAL A 91 1.78 10.86 -0.94
CA VAL A 91 1.33 11.10 0.43
C VAL A 91 0.14 10.22 0.82
N GLU A 92 -0.89 10.14 -0.03
CA GLU A 92 -2.07 9.29 0.14
C GLU A 92 -1.70 7.82 0.26
N ASN A 93 -0.91 7.34 -0.70
CA ASN A 93 -0.56 5.94 -0.75
C ASN A 93 0.30 5.55 0.44
N THR A 94 1.32 6.36 0.79
CA THR A 94 2.20 6.06 1.93
C THR A 94 1.43 5.99 3.25
N ALA A 95 0.49 6.93 3.47
CA ALA A 95 -0.36 6.92 4.67
C ALA A 95 -1.32 5.72 4.70
N PHE A 96 -1.97 5.41 3.58
CA PHE A 96 -2.88 4.27 3.48
C PHE A 96 -2.16 2.94 3.66
N PHE A 97 -0.95 2.80 3.11
CA PHE A 97 -0.13 1.62 3.33
C PHE A 97 0.21 1.42 4.82
N GLY A 98 0.49 2.51 5.55
CA GLY A 98 0.67 2.45 7.01
C GLY A 98 -0.53 1.92 7.77
N ASP A 99 -1.74 2.30 7.38
CA ASP A 99 -2.95 1.76 8.00
C ASP A 99 -3.14 0.28 7.77
N VAL A 100 -2.78 -0.21 6.59
CA VAL A 100 -2.87 -1.63 6.21
C VAL A 100 -1.78 -2.43 6.90
N ALA A 101 -0.54 -1.91 6.94
CA ALA A 101 0.60 -2.54 7.61
C ALA A 101 0.36 -2.71 9.12
N LEU A 102 -0.25 -1.72 9.77
CA LEU A 102 -0.53 -1.79 11.20
C LEU A 102 -1.71 -2.70 11.55
N ARG A 103 -2.74 -2.77 10.68
CA ARG A 103 -3.94 -3.60 10.92
C ARG A 103 -3.77 -5.05 10.46
N PHE A 104 -2.92 -5.30 9.47
CA PHE A 104 -2.71 -6.63 8.90
C PHE A 104 -1.22 -6.99 8.79
N PRO A 105 -0.45 -6.89 9.89
CA PRO A 105 1.01 -6.98 9.85
C PRO A 105 1.52 -8.31 9.27
N ARG A 106 0.88 -9.44 9.59
CA ARG A 106 1.29 -10.76 9.08
C ARG A 106 1.18 -10.89 7.57
N ILE A 107 0.08 -10.38 6.99
CA ILE A 107 -0.15 -10.48 5.54
C ILE A 107 0.79 -9.51 4.82
N VAL A 108 0.98 -8.32 5.37
CA VAL A 108 1.93 -7.35 4.82
C VAL A 108 3.35 -7.88 4.85
N HIS A 109 3.83 -8.46 5.96
CA HIS A 109 5.15 -9.10 6.02
C HIS A 109 5.32 -10.23 5.01
N HIS A 110 4.28 -11.05 4.77
CA HIS A 110 4.34 -12.10 3.75
C HIS A 110 4.72 -11.55 2.37
N TYR A 111 4.21 -10.38 1.99
CA TYR A 111 4.48 -9.77 0.70
C TYR A 111 5.69 -8.82 0.73
N TYR A 112 5.84 -8.03 1.78
CA TYR A 112 6.89 -7.03 1.94
C TYR A 112 8.28 -7.68 2.09
N ASP A 113 8.41 -8.69 2.94
CA ASP A 113 9.71 -9.31 3.24
C ASP A 113 10.28 -10.09 2.03
N GLN A 114 9.43 -10.46 1.07
CA GLN A 114 9.81 -11.15 -0.16
C GLN A 114 10.28 -10.20 -1.28
N ASN A 115 10.03 -8.90 -1.17
CA ASN A 115 10.26 -7.93 -2.25
C ASN A 115 11.23 -6.81 -1.81
N VAL A 116 12.50 -6.96 -2.17
CA VAL A 116 13.57 -6.02 -1.78
C VAL A 116 13.32 -4.60 -2.32
N ASP A 117 12.80 -4.47 -3.54
CA ASP A 117 12.51 -3.17 -4.17
C ASP A 117 11.48 -2.35 -3.40
N TRP A 118 10.52 -3.03 -2.77
CA TRP A 118 9.44 -2.39 -2.01
C TRP A 118 9.96 -1.77 -0.72
N SER A 119 10.96 -2.39 -0.10
CA SER A 119 11.64 -1.81 1.06
C SER A 119 12.29 -0.46 0.72
N GLY A 120 12.90 -0.36 -0.45
CA GLY A 120 13.54 0.87 -0.94
C GLY A 120 12.52 1.96 -1.27
N LEU A 121 11.44 1.59 -1.96
CA LEU A 121 10.38 2.53 -2.35
C LEU A 121 9.63 3.08 -1.14
N LEU A 122 9.27 2.22 -0.19
CA LEU A 122 8.57 2.64 1.02
C LEU A 122 9.46 3.50 1.93
N ARG A 123 10.75 3.16 2.07
CA ARG A 123 11.71 3.98 2.81
C ARG A 123 11.89 5.35 2.14
N TRP A 124 11.81 5.42 0.81
CA TRP A 124 11.81 6.70 0.10
C TRP A 124 10.52 7.50 0.38
N GLY A 125 9.34 6.88 0.28
CA GLY A 125 8.05 7.55 0.54
C GLY A 125 7.94 8.06 1.98
N LEU A 126 8.38 7.28 2.96
CA LEU A 126 8.48 7.69 4.36
C LEU A 126 9.38 8.91 4.55
N ARG A 127 10.59 8.89 3.97
CA ARG A 127 11.50 10.05 4.04
C ARG A 127 10.90 11.27 3.38
N PHE A 128 10.28 11.11 2.22
CA PHE A 128 9.60 12.19 1.53
C PHE A 128 8.53 12.83 2.43
N CYS A 129 7.62 12.03 2.99
CA CYS A 129 6.55 12.53 3.87
C CYS A 129 7.09 13.19 5.15
N ASN A 130 8.19 12.68 5.71
CA ASN A 130 8.81 13.24 6.91
C ASN A 130 9.52 14.57 6.61
N GLN A 131 10.21 14.67 5.47
CA GLN A 131 10.94 15.87 5.08
C GLN A 131 10.00 16.99 4.66
N THR A 132 8.92 16.68 3.93
CA THR A 132 7.91 17.68 3.54
C THR A 132 7.10 18.20 4.72
N GLY A 133 7.12 17.48 5.84
CA GLY A 133 6.36 17.84 7.04
C GLY A 133 4.84 17.82 6.86
N VAL A 134 4.32 17.23 5.77
CA VAL A 134 2.88 17.22 5.43
C VAL A 134 2.00 16.62 6.54
N PHE A 135 2.57 15.72 7.35
CA PHE A 135 1.89 15.08 8.46
C PHE A 135 2.28 15.60 9.85
N SER A 136 3.12 16.65 9.93
CA SER A 136 3.67 17.14 11.19
C SER A 136 2.57 17.51 12.20
N GLY A 137 2.65 16.93 13.40
CA GLY A 137 1.70 17.17 14.50
C GLY A 137 0.34 16.47 14.35
N GLY A 138 0.15 15.65 13.32
CA GLY A 138 -1.11 14.95 13.06
C GLY A 138 -1.08 13.45 13.42
N ALA A 139 -2.26 12.83 13.48
CA ALA A 139 -2.41 11.39 13.71
C ALA A 139 -1.67 10.53 12.66
N HIS A 140 -1.50 11.04 11.43
CA HIS A 140 -0.79 10.33 10.37
C HIS A 140 0.72 10.22 10.60
N GLN A 141 1.35 11.20 11.25
CA GLN A 141 2.76 11.08 11.62
C GLN A 141 2.97 9.94 12.63
N HIS A 142 2.04 9.77 13.56
CA HIS A 142 2.08 8.65 14.50
C HIS A 142 1.92 7.30 13.78
N VAL A 143 0.96 7.19 12.85
CA VAL A 143 0.78 5.98 12.01
C VAL A 143 2.04 5.65 11.22
N LEU A 144 2.68 6.62 10.58
CA LEU A 144 3.90 6.38 9.82
C LEU A 144 5.07 5.93 10.72
N THR A 145 5.17 6.49 11.92
CA THR A 145 6.17 6.10 12.91
C THR A 145 5.96 4.65 13.35
N LEU A 146 4.73 4.29 13.75
CA LEU A 146 4.38 2.94 14.13
C LEU A 146 4.61 1.94 12.98
N MET A 147 4.21 2.29 11.76
CA MET A 147 4.44 1.45 10.58
C MET A 147 5.94 1.20 10.37
N SER A 148 6.76 2.25 10.49
CA SER A 148 8.21 2.13 10.29
C SER A 148 8.84 1.16 11.29
N GLN A 149 8.33 1.12 12.52
CA GLN A 149 8.74 0.18 13.54
C GLN A 149 8.20 -1.21 13.25
N GLU A 150 6.90 -1.39 12.96
CA GLU A 150 6.29 -2.71 12.67
C GLU A 150 7.07 -3.45 11.58
N LEU A 151 7.34 -2.74 10.46
CA LEU A 151 8.04 -3.27 9.28
C LEU A 151 9.57 -3.39 9.45
N GLY A 152 10.13 -2.96 10.59
CA GLY A 152 11.57 -3.03 10.84
C GLY A 152 12.41 -2.08 9.98
N ILE A 153 11.83 -0.98 9.52
CA ILE A 153 12.54 0.09 8.80
C ILE A 153 13.36 0.94 9.77
N THR A 154 12.79 1.17 10.96
CA THR A 154 13.42 1.84 12.10
C THR A 154 13.55 0.84 13.25
N GLU A 155 14.43 1.16 14.21
CA GLU A 155 14.60 0.34 15.40
C GLU A 155 13.29 0.32 16.22
N LYS A 156 12.85 -0.89 16.59
CA LYS A 156 11.68 -1.08 17.45
C LYS A 156 12.04 -0.64 18.86
N SER A 157 11.22 0.23 19.45
CA SER A 157 11.39 0.56 20.86
C SER A 157 11.06 -0.65 21.74
N ALA A 158 11.70 -0.76 22.90
CA ALA A 158 11.52 -1.89 23.80
C ALA A 158 10.07 -2.03 24.33
N ASP A 159 9.32 -0.93 24.31
CA ASP A 159 7.92 -0.79 24.69
C ASP A 159 6.96 -0.78 23.48
N PHE A 160 7.46 -1.07 22.27
CA PHE A 160 6.62 -1.03 21.07
C PHE A 160 5.50 -2.07 21.16
N VAL A 161 4.27 -1.58 21.25
CA VAL A 161 3.06 -2.35 21.10
C VAL A 161 2.24 -1.68 20.01
N ASN A 162 1.99 -2.41 18.93
CA ASN A 162 1.14 -1.91 17.86
C ASN A 162 -0.32 -1.79 18.37
N PRO A 163 -0.86 -0.56 18.52
CA PRO A 163 -2.16 -0.34 19.14
C PRO A 163 -3.33 -0.76 18.23
N TYR A 164 -3.05 -1.05 16.96
CA TYR A 164 -4.05 -1.52 16.00
C TYR A 164 -4.16 -3.04 15.96
N ARG A 165 -3.34 -3.76 16.74
CA ARG A 165 -3.54 -5.20 16.96
C ARG A 165 -4.79 -5.43 17.77
N THR A 166 -5.62 -6.36 17.32
CA THR A 166 -6.88 -6.74 17.99
C THR A 166 -6.78 -8.15 18.55
N GLU A 167 -7.55 -8.50 19.58
CA GLU A 167 -7.61 -9.90 20.07
C GLU A 167 -8.06 -10.90 18.98
N ARG A 168 -8.76 -10.43 17.94
CA ARG A 168 -9.13 -11.26 16.77
C ARG A 168 -7.95 -11.56 15.86
N ASP A 169 -6.88 -10.77 15.93
CA ASP A 169 -5.63 -11.15 15.30
C ASP A 169 -5.19 -12.53 15.81
N ASP A 170 -5.47 -12.89 17.07
CA ASP A 170 -5.10 -14.19 17.64
C ASP A 170 -5.67 -15.41 16.88
N VAL A 171 -6.79 -15.26 16.17
CA VAL A 171 -7.42 -16.32 15.36
C VAL A 171 -6.84 -16.41 13.94
N LEU A 172 -6.35 -15.28 13.41
CA LEU A 172 -5.40 -15.26 12.27
C LEU A 172 -3.99 -15.72 12.71
N HIS A 173 -3.74 -16.00 14.01
CA HIS A 173 -2.39 -16.06 14.60
C HIS A 173 -1.81 -17.40 15.03
N THR A 174 -2.38 -18.56 14.71
CA THR A 174 -1.44 -19.68 14.51
C THR A 174 -0.77 -19.44 13.16
N ALA A 175 0.57 -19.35 13.15
CA ALA A 175 1.34 -19.32 11.91
C ALA A 175 0.90 -20.45 10.96
N GLU A 176 0.45 -21.57 11.54
CA GLU A 176 -0.11 -22.73 10.86
C GLU A 176 -1.42 -22.46 10.11
N ALA A 177 -2.41 -21.78 10.71
CA ALA A 177 -3.66 -21.45 10.03
C ALA A 177 -3.40 -20.52 8.84
N PHE A 178 -2.55 -19.51 9.03
CA PHE A 178 -2.14 -18.60 7.96
C PHE A 178 -1.40 -19.34 6.84
N GLN A 179 -0.43 -20.19 7.17
CA GLN A 179 0.28 -21.02 6.18
C GLN A 179 -0.62 -22.03 5.48
N LYS A 180 -1.65 -22.55 6.15
CA LYS A 180 -2.62 -23.47 5.54
C LYS A 180 -3.45 -22.74 4.48
N ILE A 181 -3.99 -21.57 4.82
CA ILE A 181 -4.76 -20.73 3.89
C ILE A 181 -3.91 -20.35 2.67
N LEU A 182 -2.66 -19.91 2.89
CA LEU A 182 -1.72 -19.60 1.80
C LEU A 182 -1.50 -20.80 0.87
N ARG A 183 -1.26 -21.99 1.43
CA ARG A 183 -1.04 -23.22 0.64
C ARG A 183 -2.28 -23.65 -0.13
N GLU A 184 -3.46 -23.51 0.44
CA GLU A 184 -4.72 -23.84 -0.23
C GLU A 184 -5.00 -22.88 -1.40
N GLU A 185 -4.74 -21.59 -1.21
CA GLU A 185 -4.92 -20.57 -2.24
C GLU A 185 -3.90 -20.72 -3.38
N GLU A 186 -2.62 -20.94 -3.06
CA GLU A 186 -1.55 -21.23 -4.04
C GLU A 186 -1.90 -22.48 -4.88
N LYS A 187 -2.40 -23.55 -4.24
CA LYS A 187 -2.88 -24.76 -4.94
C LYS A 187 -4.06 -24.46 -5.85
N ARG A 188 -5.00 -23.62 -5.42
CA ARG A 188 -6.15 -23.21 -6.22
C ARG A 188 -5.72 -22.40 -7.44
N ARG A 189 -4.80 -21.44 -7.27
CA ARG A 189 -4.26 -20.60 -8.35
C ARG A 189 -3.56 -21.44 -9.41
N ARG A 190 -2.68 -22.36 -9.00
CA ARG A 190 -2.01 -23.30 -9.92
C ARG A 190 -3.00 -24.19 -10.69
N LYS A 191 -4.10 -24.63 -10.05
CA LYS A 191 -5.16 -25.38 -10.74
C LYS A 191 -5.89 -24.51 -11.76
N GLU A 192 -6.12 -23.24 -11.46
CA GLU A 192 -6.80 -22.31 -12.36
C GLU A 192 -5.92 -21.87 -13.53
N GLU A 193 -4.62 -21.63 -13.30
CA GLU A 193 -3.62 -21.38 -14.34
C GLU A 193 -3.52 -22.56 -15.30
N LYS A 194 -3.42 -23.79 -14.79
CA LYS A 194 -3.45 -25.00 -15.62
C LYS A 194 -4.73 -25.11 -16.45
N ARG A 195 -5.89 -24.78 -15.88
CA ARG A 195 -7.16 -24.75 -16.63
C ARG A 195 -7.16 -23.67 -17.73
N LYS A 196 -6.54 -22.51 -17.49
CA LYS A 196 -6.41 -21.43 -18.47
C LYS A 196 -5.41 -21.78 -19.58
N GLU A 197 -4.31 -22.46 -19.26
CA GLU A 197 -3.38 -23.00 -20.25
C GLU A 197 -4.02 -24.08 -21.13
N ILE A 198 -4.75 -25.02 -20.55
CA ILE A 198 -5.44 -26.07 -21.32
C ILE A 198 -6.52 -25.46 -22.24
N ARG A 199 -7.14 -24.34 -21.84
CA ARG A 199 -8.09 -23.59 -22.68
C ARG A 199 -7.41 -22.78 -23.79
N LYS A 200 -6.13 -22.43 -23.65
CA LYS A 200 -5.33 -21.88 -24.74
C LYS A 200 -4.90 -23.05 -25.61
N GLY A 201 -5.75 -23.41 -26.57
CA GLY A 201 -5.55 -24.53 -27.48
C GLY A 201 -4.20 -24.51 -28.23
N PRO A 202 -3.89 -25.57 -29.00
CA PRO A 202 -2.58 -25.74 -29.62
C PRO A 202 -2.16 -24.50 -30.41
N ARG A 203 -0.99 -23.92 -30.09
CA ARG A 203 -0.37 -22.91 -30.95
C ARG A 203 0.03 -23.58 -32.26
N ILE A 204 -0.73 -23.32 -33.32
CA ILE A 204 -0.37 -23.68 -34.69
C ILE A 204 0.89 -22.91 -35.04
N SER A 205 2.07 -23.50 -34.84
CA SER A 205 3.29 -23.04 -35.51
C SER A 205 3.12 -23.39 -36.99
N ARG A 206 2.85 -22.38 -37.83
CA ARG A 206 2.90 -22.52 -39.28
C ARG A 206 4.33 -22.92 -39.67
N SER A 207 4.57 -24.21 -39.91
CA SER A 207 5.67 -24.63 -40.78
C SER A 207 5.29 -24.25 -42.20
N ARG A 208 5.94 -23.21 -42.72
CA ARG A 208 5.81 -22.74 -44.09
C ARG A 208 6.41 -23.80 -45.01
N THR A 209 5.57 -24.59 -45.66
CA THR A 209 5.96 -25.38 -46.82
C THR A 209 6.09 -24.41 -47.99
N GLU A 210 7.31 -24.16 -48.45
CA GLU A 210 7.54 -23.61 -49.79
C GLU A 210 8.09 -24.74 -50.66
N LEU A 211 7.28 -25.04 -51.68
CA LEU A 211 7.54 -25.61 -53.02
C LEU A 211 8.78 -26.48 -53.22
#